data_AF-A0A832TN70-F1
#
_entry.id   AF-A0A832TN70-F1
#
_cell.length_a   1.000
_cell.length_b   1.000
_cell.length_c   1.000
_cell.angle_alpha   90.00
_cell.angle_beta   90.00
_cell.angle_gamma   90.00
#
_symmetry.space_group_name_H-M   'P 1'
#
loop_
_entity.id
_entity.type
_entity.pdbx_description
1 polymer ?
#
loop_
_entity_poly.entity_id
_entity_poly.type
_entity_poly.pdbx_seq_one_letter_code
_entity_poly.pdbx_strand_id
1 'polypeptide(L)'
;MTDEVTSAALKVDDVMHLFPWWIVLLQGIVSLLLGIMFLAYPMGTLFVMVTFLGAYWFVSGIFALVSLATDKTNMGVKVVLALLGIIAGILILAYPYYSTIIVPEIFVIMIAVWGVMMGCVSLFSSFKGGGIGAAVIGVLAIIFGCIILFNPLITVIYLPFVLGIFGIIGGLAAIFFSFQVKSAEGA
;
A
#
# COMPACT_ATOMS: atom_id res chain seq x y z
N MET A 1 -3.87 -32.37 29.73
CA MET A 1 -3.95 -32.35 28.25
C MET A 1 -5.21 -31.64 27.75
N THR A 2 -6.18 -31.30 28.62
CA THR A 2 -7.42 -30.58 28.28
C THR A 2 -7.29 -29.04 28.33
N ASP A 3 -6.28 -28.52 29.02
CA ASP A 3 -6.18 -27.08 29.31
C ASP A 3 -5.48 -26.29 28.19
N GLU A 4 -4.57 -26.94 27.43
CA GLU A 4 -3.93 -26.37 26.24
C GLU A 4 -4.90 -26.24 25.07
N VAL A 5 -5.80 -27.21 24.88
CA VAL A 5 -6.80 -27.20 23.80
C VAL A 5 -7.84 -26.10 24.03
N THR A 6 -8.19 -25.86 25.30
CA THR A 6 -9.13 -24.80 25.69
C THR A 6 -8.51 -23.41 25.59
N SER A 7 -7.20 -23.27 25.88
CA SER A 7 -6.46 -22.00 25.72
C SER A 7 -6.16 -21.66 24.25
N ALA A 8 -6.02 -22.67 23.38
CA ALA A 8 -5.90 -22.47 21.94
C ALA A 8 -7.24 -22.09 21.30
N ALA A 9 -8.36 -22.65 21.79
CA ALA A 9 -9.70 -22.26 21.35
C ALA A 9 -9.99 -20.79 21.69
N LEU A 10 -9.75 -20.35 22.93
CA LEU A 10 -9.91 -18.95 23.41
C LEU A 10 -9.08 -17.87 22.68
N LYS A 11 -8.29 -18.23 21.65
CA LYS A 11 -7.54 -17.27 20.82
C LYS A 11 -8.07 -17.13 19.41
N VAL A 12 -8.87 -18.08 18.92
CA VAL A 12 -9.32 -18.10 17.52
C VAL A 12 -10.54 -17.20 17.34
N ASP A 13 -11.40 -17.14 18.34
CA ASP A 13 -12.56 -16.24 18.43
C ASP A 13 -12.14 -14.75 18.44
N ASP A 14 -11.04 -14.41 19.11
CA ASP A 14 -10.50 -13.04 19.16
C ASP A 14 -10.00 -12.55 17.79
N VAL A 15 -9.50 -13.45 16.93
CA VAL A 15 -8.96 -13.07 15.61
C VAL A 15 -10.09 -12.70 14.64
N MET A 16 -11.28 -13.31 14.79
CA MET A 16 -12.44 -13.08 13.92
C MET A 16 -13.06 -11.69 14.10
N HIS A 17 -12.86 -11.06 15.26
CA HIS A 17 -13.32 -9.70 15.58
C HIS A 17 -12.29 -8.59 15.30
N LEU A 18 -11.09 -8.92 14.78
CA LEU A 18 -10.02 -7.93 14.61
C LEU A 18 -10.33 -6.83 13.60
N PHE A 19 -11.27 -7.06 12.68
CA PHE A 19 -11.68 -6.07 11.70
C PHE A 19 -13.16 -5.72 11.85
N PRO A 20 -13.47 -4.70 12.67
CA PRO A 20 -14.81 -4.18 12.80
C PRO A 20 -15.42 -3.89 11.43
N TRP A 21 -16.68 -4.27 11.21
CA TRP A 21 -17.40 -4.05 9.95
C TRP A 21 -17.30 -2.59 9.44
N TRP A 22 -17.25 -1.63 10.37
CA TRP A 22 -17.15 -0.20 10.05
C TRP A 22 -15.80 0.19 9.44
N ILE A 23 -14.69 -0.51 9.78
CA ILE A 23 -13.38 -0.29 9.18
C ILE A 23 -13.39 -0.77 7.73
N VAL A 24 -13.99 -1.94 7.47
CA VAL A 24 -14.14 -2.49 6.10
C VAL A 24 -15.02 -1.59 5.24
N LEU A 25 -16.13 -1.08 5.79
CA LEU A 25 -17.00 -0.12 5.12
C LEU A 25 -16.25 1.19 4.81
N LEU A 26 -15.55 1.76 5.79
CA LEU A 26 -14.78 2.99 5.62
C LEU A 26 -13.70 2.81 4.55
N GLN A 27 -12.96 1.71 4.58
CA GLN A 27 -11.98 1.36 3.55
C GLN A 27 -12.64 1.29 2.17
N GLY A 28 -13.80 0.65 2.06
CA GLY A 28 -14.53 0.55 0.79
C GLY A 28 -14.96 1.91 0.25
N ILE A 29 -15.51 2.78 1.10
CA ILE A 29 -15.91 4.14 0.73
C ILE A 29 -14.69 4.97 0.31
N VAL A 30 -13.61 4.95 1.10
CA VAL A 30 -12.38 5.69 0.77
C VAL A 30 -11.79 5.18 -0.54
N SER A 31 -11.70 3.87 -0.73
CA SER A 31 -11.17 3.27 -1.97
C SER A 31 -12.02 3.62 -3.18
N LEU A 32 -13.34 3.64 -3.06
CA LEU A 32 -14.27 4.04 -4.11
C LEU A 32 -14.09 5.52 -4.49
N LEU A 33 -14.03 6.41 -3.49
CA LEU A 33 -13.83 7.84 -3.71
C LEU A 33 -12.49 8.12 -4.38
N LEU A 34 -11.41 7.51 -3.88
CA LEU A 34 -10.09 7.61 -4.51
C LEU A 34 -10.10 7.06 -5.93
N GLY A 35 -10.80 5.96 -6.17
CA GLY A 35 -10.96 5.37 -7.49
C GLY A 35 -11.60 6.34 -8.48
N ILE A 36 -12.70 6.99 -8.08
CA ILE A 36 -13.40 8.00 -8.87
C ILE A 36 -12.51 9.23 -9.11
N MET A 37 -11.82 9.72 -8.07
CA MET A 37 -10.93 10.87 -8.17
C MET A 37 -9.77 10.62 -9.16
N PHE A 38 -9.18 9.43 -9.12
CA PHE A 38 -8.12 9.05 -10.04
C PHE A 38 -8.56 9.00 -11.50
N LEU A 39 -9.80 8.58 -11.78
CA LEU A 39 -10.36 8.58 -13.13
C LEU A 39 -10.80 9.96 -13.61
N ALA A 40 -11.39 10.77 -12.73
CA ALA A 40 -11.91 12.08 -13.08
C ALA A 40 -10.80 13.13 -13.23
N TYR A 41 -9.86 13.15 -12.28
CA TYR A 41 -8.78 14.14 -12.20
C TYR A 41 -7.47 13.46 -11.77
N PRO A 42 -6.80 12.68 -12.64
CA PRO A 42 -5.62 11.90 -12.28
C PRO A 42 -4.48 12.78 -11.75
N MET A 43 -4.14 13.85 -12.46
CA MET A 43 -3.05 14.76 -12.07
C MET A 43 -3.37 15.54 -10.78
N GLY A 44 -4.61 15.98 -10.61
CA GLY A 44 -5.04 16.67 -9.40
C GLY A 44 -5.01 15.75 -8.18
N THR A 45 -5.43 14.49 -8.36
CA THR A 45 -5.40 13.48 -7.31
C THR A 45 -3.96 13.15 -6.91
N LEU A 46 -3.06 12.95 -7.88
CA LEU A 46 -1.63 12.76 -7.61
C LEU A 46 -1.03 13.94 -6.86
N PHE A 47 -1.35 15.18 -7.25
CA PHE A 47 -0.86 16.37 -6.57
C PHE A 47 -1.26 16.39 -5.09
N VAL A 48 -2.54 16.14 -4.80
CA VAL A 48 -3.04 16.08 -3.41
C VAL A 48 -2.39 14.94 -2.63
N MET A 49 -2.28 13.75 -3.23
CA MET A 49 -1.67 12.58 -2.59
C MET A 49 -0.20 12.81 -2.28
N VAL A 50 0.57 13.36 -3.23
CA VAL A 50 1.99 13.66 -3.04
C VAL A 50 2.17 14.75 -1.98
N THR A 51 1.31 15.77 -1.98
CA THR A 51 1.35 16.83 -0.95
C THR A 51 1.08 16.27 0.44
N PHE A 52 0.05 15.43 0.57
CA PHE A 52 -0.27 14.75 1.82
C PHE A 52 0.87 13.82 2.27
N LEU A 53 1.49 13.09 1.35
CA LEU A 53 2.65 12.26 1.60
C LEU A 53 3.85 13.08 2.10
N GLY A 54 4.12 14.24 1.50
CA GLY A 54 5.17 15.15 1.94
C GLY A 54 4.94 15.65 3.37
N ALA A 55 3.71 16.06 3.69
CA ALA A 55 3.32 16.43 5.04
C ALA A 55 3.49 15.27 6.02
N TYR A 56 3.07 14.07 5.63
CA TYR A 56 3.22 12.86 6.44
C TYR A 56 4.70 12.53 6.71
N TRP A 57 5.57 12.56 5.71
CA TRP A 57 7.01 12.32 5.87
C TRP A 57 7.68 13.37 6.74
N PHE A 58 7.30 14.64 6.60
CA PHE A 58 7.80 15.71 7.45
C PHE A 58 7.44 15.46 8.92
N VAL A 59 6.16 15.22 9.21
CA VAL A 59 5.67 14.97 10.57
C VAL A 59 6.26 13.69 11.16
N SER A 60 6.35 12.62 10.36
CA SER A 60 6.98 11.36 10.75
C SER A 60 8.46 11.56 11.08
N GLY A 61 9.18 12.38 10.31
CA GLY A 61 10.57 12.73 10.57
C GLY A 61 10.75 13.50 11.89
N ILE A 62 9.83 14.43 12.21
CA ILE A 62 9.81 15.11 13.51
C ILE A 62 9.58 14.10 14.64
N PHE A 63 8.60 13.21 14.53
CA PHE A 63 8.36 12.20 15.55
C PHE A 63 9.54 11.24 15.72
N ALA A 64 10.19 10.84 14.63
CA ALA A 64 11.40 10.05 14.67
C ALA A 64 12.50 10.79 15.45
N LEU A 65 12.68 12.10 15.21
CA LEU A 65 13.65 12.93 15.92
C LEU A 65 13.34 13.02 17.42
N VAL A 66 12.08 13.28 17.78
CA VAL A 66 11.63 13.32 19.19
C VAL A 66 11.83 11.98 19.88
N SER A 67 11.62 10.86 19.18
CA SER A 67 11.78 9.52 19.74
C SER A 67 13.20 9.22 20.23
N LEU A 68 14.23 9.90 19.69
CA LEU A 68 15.61 9.74 20.16
C LEU A 68 15.82 10.26 21.58
N ALA A 69 14.98 11.18 22.06
CA ALA A 69 15.07 11.69 23.42
C ALA A 69 14.67 10.62 24.46
N THR A 70 13.75 9.72 24.08
CA THR A 70 13.21 8.69 24.98
C THR A 70 13.86 7.32 24.76
N ASP A 71 14.19 6.96 23.52
CA ASP A 71 14.75 5.65 23.20
C ASP A 71 15.90 5.77 22.19
N LYS A 72 17.11 5.48 22.68
CA LYS A 72 18.37 5.51 21.90
C LYS A 72 18.69 4.19 21.20
N THR A 73 17.81 3.19 21.29
CA THR A 73 17.98 1.94 20.55
C THR A 73 17.97 2.23 19.04
N ASN A 74 18.95 1.68 18.31
CA ASN A 74 19.12 1.92 16.86
C ASN A 74 19.22 3.41 16.48
N MET A 75 19.83 4.23 17.33
CA MET A 75 19.95 5.68 17.16
C MET A 75 20.41 6.08 15.74
N GLY A 76 21.42 5.41 15.17
CA GLY A 76 21.91 5.73 13.82
C GLY A 76 20.83 5.64 12.75
N VAL A 77 20.01 4.57 12.77
CA VAL A 77 18.91 4.39 11.82
C VAL A 77 17.82 5.44 12.06
N LYS A 78 17.47 5.72 13.32
CA LYS A 78 16.46 6.72 13.65
C LYS A 78 16.88 8.14 13.23
N VAL A 79 18.15 8.52 13.41
CA VAL A 79 18.67 9.82 12.93
C VAL A 79 18.51 9.90 11.41
N VAL A 80 18.94 8.87 10.68
CA VAL A 80 18.87 8.85 9.22
C VAL A 80 17.42 8.95 8.75
N LEU A 81 16.50 8.18 9.34
CA LEU A 81 15.07 8.23 9.01
C LEU A 81 14.46 9.60 9.34
N ALA A 82 14.82 10.20 10.48
CA ALA A 82 14.33 11.52 10.88
C ALA A 82 14.77 12.60 9.87
N LEU A 83 16.06 12.62 9.53
CA LEU A 83 16.61 13.58 8.57
C LEU A 83 16.02 13.37 7.18
N LEU A 84 15.95 12.12 6.70
CA LEU A 84 15.36 11.82 5.39
C LEU A 84 13.88 12.22 5.33
N GLY A 85 13.09 11.90 6.36
CA GLY A 85 11.67 12.27 6.41
C GLY A 85 11.45 13.78 6.42
N ILE A 86 12.24 14.52 7.22
CA ILE A 86 12.17 15.98 7.27
C ILE A 86 12.59 16.59 5.92
N ILE A 87 13.74 16.19 5.37
CA ILE A 87 14.25 16.74 4.11
C ILE A 87 13.30 16.42 2.96
N ALA A 88 12.87 15.16 2.82
CA ALA A 88 11.96 14.75 1.76
C ALA A 88 10.60 15.45 1.90
N GLY A 89 10.07 15.55 3.12
CA GLY A 89 8.83 16.27 3.38
C GLY A 89 8.91 17.75 3.02
N ILE A 90 9.98 18.44 3.43
CA ILE A 90 10.22 19.85 3.05
C ILE A 90 10.34 19.99 1.53
N LEU A 91 11.11 19.12 0.87
CA LEU A 91 11.31 19.18 -0.58
C LEU A 91 9.98 19.07 -1.33
N ILE A 92 9.13 18.14 -0.90
CA ILE A 92 7.81 17.92 -1.51
C ILE A 92 6.90 19.14 -1.30
N LEU A 93 6.85 19.66 -0.08
CA LEU A 93 5.97 20.78 0.27
C LEU A 93 6.46 22.12 -0.33
N ALA A 94 7.77 22.30 -0.48
CA ALA A 94 8.35 23.50 -1.10
C ALA A 94 8.19 23.50 -2.63
N TYR A 95 8.25 22.32 -3.26
CA TYR A 95 8.16 22.17 -4.72
C TYR A 95 7.11 21.12 -5.12
N PRO A 96 5.81 21.36 -4.86
CA PRO A 96 4.77 20.35 -5.05
C PRO A 96 4.55 20.02 -6.53
N TYR A 97 4.77 20.98 -7.44
CA TYR A 97 4.62 20.76 -8.88
C TYR A 97 5.64 19.73 -9.43
N TYR A 98 6.93 19.90 -9.12
CA TYR A 98 7.98 18.96 -9.53
C TYR A 98 7.83 17.61 -8.82
N SER A 99 7.46 17.65 -7.54
CA SER A 99 7.29 16.44 -6.74
C SER A 99 6.14 15.57 -7.24
N THR A 100 5.10 16.15 -7.83
CA THR A 100 3.97 15.40 -8.42
C THR A 100 4.39 14.51 -9.59
N ILE A 101 5.51 14.81 -10.25
CA ILE A 101 6.03 13.99 -11.35
C ILE A 101 7.07 13.01 -10.81
N ILE A 102 8.06 13.51 -10.07
CA ILE A 102 9.22 12.73 -9.61
C ILE A 102 8.82 11.69 -8.56
N VAL A 103 7.97 12.06 -7.60
CA VAL A 103 7.64 11.17 -6.47
C VAL A 103 6.89 9.92 -6.96
N PRO A 104 5.78 10.03 -7.72
CA PRO A 104 5.11 8.85 -8.26
C PRO A 104 6.03 8.00 -9.14
N GLU A 105 6.96 8.61 -9.88
CA GLU A 105 7.94 7.87 -10.69
C GLU A 105 8.81 6.94 -9.82
N ILE A 106 9.33 7.45 -8.70
CA ILE A 106 10.11 6.65 -7.74
C ILE A 106 9.26 5.49 -7.18
N PHE A 107 8.00 5.76 -6.81
CA PHE A 107 7.09 4.73 -6.32
C PHE A 107 6.81 3.66 -7.39
N VAL A 108 6.60 4.07 -8.63
CA VAL A 108 6.37 3.17 -9.75
C VAL A 108 7.57 2.24 -9.98
N ILE A 109 8.79 2.78 -9.94
CA ILE A 109 10.02 1.99 -10.04
C ILE A 109 10.12 0.99 -8.88
N MET A 110 9.85 1.44 -7.65
CA MET A 110 9.86 0.57 -6.47
C MET A 110 8.85 -0.58 -6.59
N ILE A 111 7.61 -0.29 -7.03
CA ILE A 111 6.57 -1.29 -7.26
C ILE A 111 6.99 -2.26 -8.37
N ALA A 112 7.63 -1.76 -9.43
CA ALA A 112 8.08 -2.58 -10.55
C ALA A 112 9.19 -3.55 -10.12
N VAL A 113 10.20 -3.07 -9.39
CA VAL A 113 11.26 -3.93 -8.83
C VAL A 113 10.65 -4.99 -7.91
N TRP A 114 9.72 -4.58 -7.03
CA TRP A 114 9.01 -5.52 -6.15
C TRP A 114 8.18 -6.54 -6.92
N GLY A 115 7.48 -6.12 -7.98
CA GLY A 115 6.73 -6.98 -8.88
C GLY A 115 7.62 -7.99 -9.60
N VAL A 116 8.80 -7.58 -10.07
CA VAL A 116 9.79 -8.51 -10.65
C VAL A 116 10.27 -9.51 -9.60
N MET A 117 10.60 -9.06 -8.39
CA MET A 117 11.02 -9.95 -7.30
C MET A 117 9.94 -10.99 -6.97
N MET A 118 8.68 -10.55 -6.80
CA MET A 118 7.55 -11.44 -6.55
C MET A 118 7.28 -12.38 -7.72
N GLY A 119 7.43 -11.89 -8.96
CA GLY A 119 7.29 -12.70 -10.16
C GLY A 119 8.34 -13.82 -10.21
N CYS A 120 9.59 -13.52 -9.87
CA CYS A 120 10.64 -14.52 -9.72
C CYS A 120 10.29 -15.55 -8.64
N VAL A 121 9.88 -15.11 -7.45
CA VAL A 121 9.49 -16.02 -6.34
C VAL A 121 8.31 -16.93 -6.75
N SER A 122 7.31 -16.37 -7.41
CA SER A 122 6.14 -17.11 -7.91
C SER A 122 6.50 -18.12 -9.00
N LEU A 123 7.43 -17.75 -9.88
CA LEU A 123 7.95 -18.67 -10.89
C LEU A 123 8.73 -19.83 -10.24
N PHE A 124 9.55 -19.56 -9.23
CA PHE A 124 10.24 -20.58 -8.46
C PHE A 124 9.29 -21.49 -7.68
N SER A 125 8.19 -20.95 -7.14
CA SER A 125 7.20 -21.74 -6.41
C SER A 125 6.37 -22.66 -7.32
N SER A 126 6.20 -22.30 -8.60
CA SER A 126 5.54 -23.17 -9.59
C SER A 126 6.26 -24.52 -9.73
N PHE A 127 7.60 -24.53 -9.76
CA PHE A 127 8.39 -25.77 -9.83
C PHE A 127 8.30 -26.63 -8.56
N LYS A 128 7.90 -26.06 -7.43
CA LYS A 128 7.71 -26.77 -6.15
C LYS A 128 6.27 -27.24 -5.90
N GLY A 129 5.42 -27.20 -6.92
CA GLY A 129 4.01 -27.63 -6.83
C GLY A 129 2.99 -26.49 -6.79
N GLY A 130 3.39 -25.24 -7.02
CA GLY A 130 2.48 -24.09 -7.15
C GLY A 130 1.56 -24.12 -8.38
N GLY A 131 1.73 -25.11 -9.27
CA GLY A 131 0.91 -25.31 -10.45
C GLY A 131 1.19 -24.29 -11.57
N ILE A 132 0.46 -24.44 -12.69
CA ILE A 132 0.60 -23.59 -13.87
C ILE A 132 0.16 -22.15 -13.58
N GLY A 133 -0.82 -21.97 -12.69
CA GLY A 133 -1.29 -20.65 -12.27
C GLY A 133 -0.16 -19.78 -11.70
N ALA A 134 0.68 -20.35 -10.81
CA ALA A 134 1.84 -19.66 -10.27
C ALA A 134 2.87 -19.29 -11.36
N ALA A 135 3.11 -20.19 -12.34
CA ALA A 135 4.01 -19.88 -13.45
C ALA A 135 3.50 -18.71 -14.30
N VAL A 136 2.21 -18.74 -14.69
CA VAL A 136 1.61 -17.69 -15.53
C VAL A 136 1.64 -16.35 -14.81
N ILE A 137 1.22 -16.31 -13.54
CA ILE A 137 1.24 -15.09 -12.73
C ILE A 137 2.68 -14.57 -12.56
N GLY A 138 3.63 -15.46 -12.29
CA GLY A 138 5.04 -15.10 -12.17
C GLY A 138 5.62 -14.48 -13.44
N VAL A 139 5.39 -15.11 -14.59
CA VAL A 139 5.85 -14.59 -15.90
C VAL A 139 5.20 -13.25 -16.20
N LEU A 140 3.89 -13.11 -15.99
CA LEU A 140 3.18 -11.84 -16.20
C LEU A 140 3.74 -10.73 -15.30
N ALA A 141 3.97 -11.01 -14.02
CA ALA A 141 4.52 -10.05 -13.07
C ALA A 141 5.93 -9.58 -13.47
N ILE A 142 6.79 -10.50 -13.93
CA ILE A 142 8.13 -10.15 -14.45
C ILE A 142 7.99 -9.26 -15.70
N ILE A 143 7.15 -9.63 -16.66
CA ILE A 143 6.96 -8.86 -17.89
C ILE A 143 6.43 -7.45 -17.57
N PHE A 144 5.39 -7.33 -16.77
CA PHE A 144 4.84 -6.03 -16.36
C PHE A 144 5.87 -5.20 -15.61
N GLY A 145 6.60 -5.79 -14.66
CA GLY A 145 7.66 -5.11 -13.93
C GLY A 145 8.76 -4.60 -14.87
N CYS A 146 9.22 -5.42 -15.81
CA CYS A 146 10.20 -4.99 -16.81
C CYS A 146 9.68 -3.87 -17.72
N ILE A 147 8.44 -3.97 -18.22
CA ILE A 147 7.82 -2.93 -19.06
C ILE A 147 7.80 -1.58 -18.34
N ILE A 148 7.42 -1.59 -17.07
CA ILE A 148 7.38 -0.38 -16.24
C ILE A 148 8.79 0.22 -16.07
N LEU A 149 9.80 -0.63 -15.82
CA LEU A 149 11.18 -0.19 -15.64
C LEU A 149 11.77 0.46 -16.89
N PHE A 150 11.38 0.02 -18.09
CA PHE A 150 11.86 0.61 -19.33
C PHE A 150 11.23 1.97 -19.65
N ASN A 151 9.99 2.20 -19.21
CA ASN A 151 9.27 3.46 -19.47
C ASN A 151 8.46 3.92 -18.25
N PRO A 152 9.13 4.39 -17.18
CA PRO A 152 8.46 4.79 -15.95
C PRO A 152 7.61 6.06 -16.16
N LEU A 153 8.08 7.00 -16.98
CA LEU A 153 7.35 8.23 -17.32
C LEU A 153 5.96 7.95 -17.93
N ILE A 154 5.90 7.01 -18.87
CA ILE A 154 4.63 6.60 -19.50
C ILE A 154 3.73 5.95 -18.45
N THR A 155 4.31 5.12 -17.58
CA THR A 155 3.58 4.44 -16.52
C THR A 155 2.92 5.41 -15.56
N VAL A 156 3.58 6.50 -15.13
CA VAL A 156 3.00 7.51 -14.21
C VAL A 156 1.71 8.13 -14.77
N ILE A 157 1.59 8.26 -16.09
CA ILE A 157 0.40 8.83 -16.74
C ILE A 157 -0.76 7.82 -16.71
N TYR A 158 -0.51 6.54 -16.96
CA TYR A 158 -1.56 5.51 -17.06
C TYR A 158 -1.91 4.85 -15.72
N LEU A 159 -0.97 4.78 -14.79
CA LEU A 159 -1.14 4.10 -13.50
C LEU A 159 -2.30 4.66 -12.67
N PRO A 160 -2.54 5.99 -12.60
CA PRO A 160 -3.75 6.56 -12.01
C PRO A 160 -5.04 5.93 -12.53
N PHE A 161 -5.15 5.68 -13.84
CA PHE A 161 -6.37 5.09 -14.41
C PHE A 161 -6.55 3.64 -13.98
N VAL A 162 -5.45 2.87 -13.99
CA VAL A 162 -5.44 1.49 -13.52
C VAL A 162 -5.85 1.44 -12.03
N LEU A 163 -5.19 2.24 -11.17
CA LEU A 163 -5.54 2.36 -9.76
C LEU A 163 -6.98 2.84 -9.55
N GLY A 164 -7.46 3.72 -10.42
CA GLY A 164 -8.83 4.23 -10.43
C GLY A 164 -9.86 3.12 -10.60
N ILE A 165 -9.70 2.31 -11.66
CA ILE A 165 -10.57 1.16 -11.94
C ILE A 165 -10.52 0.14 -10.80
N PHE A 166 -9.32 -0.23 -10.35
CA PHE A 166 -9.16 -1.16 -9.23
C PHE A 166 -9.76 -0.61 -7.92
N GLY A 167 -9.61 0.69 -7.66
CA GLY A 167 -10.20 1.35 -6.50
C GLY A 167 -11.73 1.35 -6.53
N ILE A 168 -12.35 1.52 -7.70
CA ILE A 168 -13.80 1.41 -7.84
C ILE A 168 -14.26 -0.02 -7.61
N ILE A 169 -13.66 -1.00 -8.31
CA ILE A 169 -14.06 -2.41 -8.20
C ILE A 169 -13.84 -2.91 -6.77
N GLY A 170 -12.66 -2.66 -6.21
CA GLY A 170 -12.30 -3.04 -4.84
C GLY A 170 -13.13 -2.32 -3.80
N GLY A 171 -13.40 -1.03 -3.99
CA GLY A 171 -14.27 -0.24 -3.11
C GLY A 171 -15.70 -0.77 -3.08
N LEU A 172 -16.29 -1.04 -4.24
CA LEU A 172 -17.62 -1.65 -4.34
C LEU A 172 -17.66 -3.04 -3.69
N ALA A 173 -16.65 -3.88 -3.95
CA ALA A 173 -16.54 -5.21 -3.33
C ALA A 173 -16.43 -5.11 -1.80
N ALA A 174 -15.57 -4.24 -1.27
CA ALA A 174 -15.39 -4.04 0.16
C ALA A 174 -16.66 -3.52 0.85
N ILE A 175 -17.40 -2.60 0.22
CA ILE A 175 -18.70 -2.14 0.72
C ILE A 175 -19.67 -3.33 0.81
N PHE A 176 -19.75 -4.16 -0.23
CA PHE A 176 -20.60 -5.35 -0.23
C PHE A 176 -20.22 -6.34 0.87
N PHE A 177 -18.92 -6.64 1.04
CA PHE A 177 -18.45 -7.53 2.10
C PHE A 177 -18.66 -6.96 3.50
N SER A 178 -18.60 -5.63 3.69
CA SER A 178 -18.82 -5.01 5.00
C SER A 178 -20.21 -5.31 5.57
N PHE A 179 -21.23 -5.39 4.71
CA PHE A 179 -22.58 -5.75 5.13
C PHE A 179 -22.70 -7.22 5.51
N GLN A 180 -21.90 -8.10 4.89
CA GLN A 180 -21.83 -9.51 5.28
C GLN A 180 -21.17 -9.68 6.65
N VAL A 181 -20.06 -8.96 6.92
CA VAL A 181 -19.40 -8.97 8.23
C VAL A 181 -20.35 -8.47 9.32
N LYS A 182 -21.04 -7.34 9.07
CA LYS A 182 -22.05 -6.81 9.99
C LYS A 182 -23.18 -7.81 10.27
N SER A 183 -23.60 -8.58 9.27
CA SER A 183 -24.65 -9.60 9.43
C SER A 183 -24.18 -10.80 10.25
N ALA A 184 -22.88 -11.11 10.23
CA ALA A 184 -22.29 -12.20 11.01
C ALA A 184 -22.02 -11.80 12.47
N GLU A 185 -21.74 -10.52 12.74
CA GLU A 185 -21.59 -9.99 14.11
C GLU A 185 -22.93 -9.80 14.84
N GLY A 186 -24.05 -9.77 14.10
CA GLY A 186 -25.39 -9.59 14.65
C GLY A 186 -26.21 -10.87 14.84
N ALA A 187 -25.64 -12.04 14.54
CA ALA A 187 -26.25 -13.37 14.68
C ALA A 187 -25.64 -14.13 15.86
#